data_AF-A0A959B2V2-F1
#
_entry.id   AF-A0A959B2V2-F1
#
_cell.length_a   1.000
_cell.length_b   1.000
_cell.length_c   1.000
_cell.angle_alpha   90.00
_cell.angle_beta   90.00
_cell.angle_gamma   90.00
#
_symmetry.space_group_name_H-M   'P 1'
#
loop_
_entity.id
_entity.type
_entity.pdbx_description
1 polymer ?
#
loop_
_entity_poly.entity_id
_entity_poly.type
_entity_poly.pdbx_seq_one_letter_code
_entity_poly.pdbx_strand_id
1 'polypeptide(L)' 'FVDDGDIDMIEVLKILKKNNFDGVLIPDHTPQMACDAPWYAGMAYAMGYMKAALSLLRP' A
#
# COMPACT_ATOMS: atom_id res chain seq x y z
N PHE A 1 -9.09 0.16 6.61
CA PHE A 1 -8.40 -0.43 5.43
C PHE A 1 -7.11 0.37 5.22
N VAL A 2 -6.28 0.13 4.19
CA VAL A 2 -5.04 0.93 4.01
C VAL A 2 -5.32 2.40 3.61
N ASP A 3 -6.54 2.70 3.17
CA ASP A 3 -7.07 4.01 2.82
C ASP A 3 -7.88 4.70 3.95
N ASP A 4 -8.17 3.96 5.03
CA ASP A 4 -8.98 4.41 6.17
C ASP A 4 -8.31 3.94 7.46
N GLY A 5 -7.14 4.51 7.75
CA GLY A 5 -6.33 4.24 8.93
C GLY A 5 -5.52 5.47 9.31
N ASP A 6 -4.80 5.39 10.44
CA ASP A 6 -4.11 6.55 11.02
C ASP A 6 -2.80 6.93 10.29
N ILE A 7 -2.40 6.19 9.25
CA ILE A 7 -1.15 6.38 8.53
C ILE A 7 -1.41 7.09 7.19
N ASP A 8 -0.76 8.23 6.98
CA ASP A 8 -0.67 8.87 5.66
C ASP A 8 0.35 8.14 4.79
N MET A 9 -0.13 7.21 3.97
CA MET A 9 0.71 6.43 3.06
C MET A 9 1.44 7.29 2.01
N ILE A 10 0.87 8.42 1.58
CA ILE A 10 1.52 9.28 0.59
C ILE A 10 2.72 9.97 1.23
N GLU A 11 2.59 10.45 2.46
CA GLU A 11 3.69 11.07 3.19
C GLU A 11 4.81 10.06 3.49
N VAL A 12 4.48 8.85 3.91
CA VAL A 12 5.46 7.76 4.10
C VAL A 12 6.26 7.51 2.80
N LEU A 13 5.58 7.39 1.67
CA LEU A 13 6.25 7.15 0.38
C LEU A 13 7.12 8.35 -0.06
N LYS A 14 6.70 9.59 0.21
CA LYS A 14 7.54 10.78 -0.03
C LYS A 14 8.81 10.76 0.80
N ILE A 15 8.72 10.38 2.08
CA ILE A 15 9.88 10.25 2.97
C ILE A 15 10.83 9.17 2.45
N LEU A 16 10.32 8.01 2.06
CA LEU A 16 11.14 6.93 1.49
C LEU A 16 11.85 7.39 0.21
N LYS A 17 11.13 8.04 -0.71
CA LYS A 17 11.71 8.59 -1.94
C LYS A 17 12.77 9.65 -1.66
N LYS A 18 12.52 10.57 -0.72
CA LYS A 18 13.46 11.62 -0.31
C LYS A 18 14.77 11.04 0.24
N ASN A 19 14.71 9.87 0.86
CA ASN A 19 15.88 9.19 1.43
C ASN A 19 16.49 8.15 0.48
N ASN A 20 16.14 8.16 -0.82
CA ASN A 20 16.65 7.24 -1.83
C ASN A 20 16.48 5.76 -1.46
N PHE A 21 15.37 5.41 -0.79
CA PHE A 21 15.04 4.02 -0.53
C PHE A 21 14.71 3.31 -1.86
N ASP A 22 15.49 2.26 -2.18
CA ASP A 22 15.36 1.46 -3.41
C ASP A 22 14.98 0.00 -3.10
N GLY A 23 14.46 -0.26 -1.90
CA GLY A 23 14.03 -1.59 -1.48
C GLY A 23 12.62 -1.94 -1.95
N VAL A 24 12.23 -3.19 -1.68
CA VAL A 24 10.88 -3.69 -1.94
C VAL A 24 9.92 -3.22 -0.84
N LEU A 25 8.74 -2.76 -1.24
CA LEU A 25 7.62 -2.48 -0.33
C LEU A 25 6.61 -3.63 -0.40
N ILE A 26 6.29 -4.20 0.76
CA ILE A 26 5.39 -5.36 0.89
C ILE A 26 4.26 -4.97 1.83
N PRO A 27 2.98 -5.15 1.44
CA PRO A 27 1.87 -5.03 2.38
C PRO A 27 1.94 -6.16 3.41
N ASP A 28 1.74 -5.83 4.68
CA ASP A 28 1.88 -6.78 5.79
C ASP A 28 0.52 -7.40 6.19
N HIS A 29 -0.28 -6.69 6.99
CA HIS A 29 -1.61 -7.13 7.38
C HIS A 29 -2.67 -6.52 6.47
N THR A 30 -3.60 -7.34 5.98
CA THR A 30 -4.72 -6.90 5.14
C THR A 30 -6.05 -7.39 5.73
N PRO A 31 -7.16 -6.66 5.51
CA PRO A 31 -8.44 -7.04 6.08
C PRO A 31 -8.94 -8.37 5.51
N GLN A 32 -9.64 -9.12 6.35
CA GLN A 32 -10.34 -10.32 5.92
C GLN A 32 -11.57 -9.93 5.11
N MET A 33 -11.54 -10.19 3.80
CA MET A 33 -12.63 -9.85 2.90
C MET A 33 -13.74 -10.92 2.95
N ALA A 34 -14.99 -10.52 2.82
CA ALA A 34 -16.12 -11.43 2.69
C ALA A 34 -16.23 -11.95 1.25
N CYS A 35 -15.41 -12.94 0.89
CA CYS A 35 -15.43 -13.61 -0.41
C CYS A 35 -14.78 -15.00 -0.34
N ASP A 36 -14.80 -15.75 -1.45
CA ASP A 36 -14.27 -17.12 -1.54
C ASP A 36 -12.74 -17.22 -1.36
N ALA A 37 -12.02 -16.11 -1.58
CA ALA A 37 -10.56 -16.04 -1.52
C ALA A 37 -10.10 -14.84 -0.67
N PRO A 38 -10.38 -14.84 0.64
CA PRO A 38 -10.32 -13.64 1.49
C PRO A 38 -8.92 -13.02 1.56
N TRP A 39 -7.89 -13.86 1.73
CA TRP A 39 -6.49 -13.44 1.79
C TRP A 39 -6.02 -12.77 0.49
N TYR A 40 -6.29 -13.42 -0.65
CA TYR A 40 -5.89 -12.91 -1.96
C TYR A 40 -6.59 -11.60 -2.28
N ALA A 41 -7.87 -11.46 -1.93
CA ALA A 41 -8.62 -10.23 -2.14
C ALA A 41 -8.07 -9.07 -1.29
N GLY A 42 -7.80 -9.30 0.00
CA GLY A 42 -7.20 -8.29 0.88
C GLY A 42 -5.83 -7.83 0.40
N MET A 43 -4.97 -8.79 0.01
CA MET A 43 -3.65 -8.52 -0.55
C MET A 43 -3.71 -7.75 -1.87
N ALA A 44 -4.58 -8.17 -2.79
CA ALA A 44 -4.75 -7.49 -4.07
C ALA A 44 -5.20 -6.03 -3.89
N TYR A 45 -6.13 -5.78 -2.95
CA TYR A 45 -6.58 -4.44 -2.61
C TYR A 45 -5.42 -3.57 -2.09
N ALA A 46 -4.66 -4.06 -1.10
CA ALA A 46 -3.55 -3.31 -0.51
C ALA A 46 -2.43 -3.02 -1.53
N MET A 47 -2.05 -4.02 -2.34
CA MET A 47 -1.07 -3.83 -3.42
C MET A 47 -1.55 -2.83 -4.47
N GLY A 48 -2.83 -2.88 -4.85
CA GLY A 48 -3.43 -1.95 -5.81
C GLY A 48 -3.37 -0.51 -5.31
N TYR A 49 -3.77 -0.29 -4.06
CA TYR A 49 -3.69 1.01 -3.40
C TYR A 49 -2.24 1.53 -3.34
N MET A 50 -1.29 0.73 -2.86
CA MET A 50 0.13 1.11 -2.80
C MET A 50 0.71 1.44 -4.19
N LYS A 51 0.33 0.68 -5.23
CA LYS A 51 0.77 0.92 -6.60
C LYS A 51 0.24 2.25 -7.15
N ALA A 52 -1.01 2.60 -6.85
CA ALA A 52 -1.58 3.89 -7.20
C ALA A 52 -0.87 5.03 -6.47
N ALA A 53 -0.68 4.91 -5.15
CA ALA A 53 0.05 5.86 -4.32
C ALA A 53 1.48 6.12 -4.83
N LEU A 54 2.21 5.05 -5.17
CA LEU A 54 3.53 5.15 -5.81
C LEU A 54 3.48 5.85 -7.17
N SER A 55 2.44 5.60 -7.96
CA SER A 55 2.29 6.20 -9.29
C SER A 55 2.05 7.71 -9.23
N LEU A 56 1.34 8.20 -8.20
CA LEU A 56 1.16 9.64 -7.95
C LEU A 56 2.47 10.38 -7.65
N LEU A 57 3.49 9.67 -7.19
CA LEU A 57 4.80 10.22 -6.88
C LEU A 57 5.82 10.05 -8.02
N ARG A 58 5.44 9.41 -9.13
CA ARG A 58 6.30 9.32 -10.31
C ARG A 58 6.39 10.71 -10.97
N PRO A 59 7.57 11.09 -11.48
CA PRO A 59 7.75 12.35 -12.19
C PRO A 59 6.89 12.41 -13.46
#